data_AF-A0A2M7BF04-F1
#
_entry.id   AF-A0A2M7BF04-F1
#
_cell.length_a   1.000
_cell.length_b   1.000
_cell.length_c   1.000
_cell.angle_alpha   90.00
_cell.angle_beta   90.00
_cell.angle_gamma   90.00
#
_symmetry.space_group_name_H-M   'P 1'
#
loop_
_entity.id
_entity.type
_entity.pdbx_description
1 polymer ?
#
loop_
_entity_poly.entity_id
_entity_poly.type
_entity_poly.pdbx_seq_one_letter_code
_entity_poly.pdbx_strand_id
1 'polypeptide(L)'
;EAYEKIAGSPWFYKAWYRTRSNVTYGRSHPWLTMEEFTDIINALLIYKGNSSDVTHLSFLDSGVSDTWSMSKVKEEAGKYGGPVTSISGNPDVVYSNDGYTAKVYFETDKGRKEFNGEDFKYIFNLRAPGAIGIKSSLFNIMKK
;
A
#
# COMPACT_ATOMS: atom_id res chain seq x y z
N GLU A 1 9.94 17.31 21.72
CA GLU A 1 10.12 17.45 20.25
C GLU A 1 10.24 16.04 19.67
N ALA A 2 9.17 15.56 19.04
CA ALA A 2 9.08 14.17 18.60
C ALA A 2 10.02 13.94 17.40
N TYR A 3 10.48 12.70 17.25
CA TYR A 3 11.43 12.11 16.29
C TYR A 3 11.12 12.34 14.78
N GLU A 4 10.26 13.32 14.46
CA GLU A 4 9.71 13.66 13.16
C GLU A 4 10.72 14.22 12.15
N LYS A 5 11.90 14.66 12.60
CA LYS A 5 12.93 15.30 11.76
C LYS A 5 13.90 14.35 11.06
N ILE A 6 13.98 13.07 11.43
CA ILE A 6 15.12 12.21 11.05
C ILE A 6 14.77 11.18 9.95
N ALA A 7 13.52 10.75 9.79
CA ALA A 7 13.24 9.49 9.06
C ALA A 7 12.76 9.57 7.59
N GLY A 8 12.50 10.75 7.00
CA GLY A 8 12.25 10.88 5.55
C GLY A 8 11.15 9.97 4.93
N SER A 9 10.19 9.47 5.72
CA SER A 9 9.25 8.42 5.31
C SER A 9 7.79 8.93 5.32
N PRO A 10 7.05 8.93 4.18
CA PRO A 10 5.99 9.91 4.01
C PRO A 10 4.52 9.43 4.11
N TRP A 11 4.17 8.23 4.59
CA TRP A 11 2.77 7.77 4.54
C TRP A 11 2.09 7.63 5.91
N PHE A 12 1.15 8.54 6.25
CA PHE A 12 0.39 8.48 7.51
C PHE A 12 -0.93 7.71 7.34
N TYR A 13 -1.12 6.67 8.12
CA TYR A 13 -2.43 6.17 8.50
C TYR A 13 -2.44 6.05 10.03
N LYS A 14 -3.59 6.19 10.69
CA LYS A 14 -3.78 5.74 12.09
C LYS A 14 -3.74 4.19 12.11
N ALA A 15 -2.60 3.66 11.69
CA ALA A 15 -2.32 2.26 11.49
C ALA A 15 -1.83 1.71 12.81
N TRP A 16 -2.54 0.71 13.30
CA TRP A 16 -2.02 -0.18 14.30
C TRP A 16 -0.92 -1.01 13.66
N TYR A 17 0.34 -0.61 13.77
CA TYR A 17 1.48 -1.36 13.22
C TYR A 17 1.84 -2.58 14.08
N ARG A 18 1.06 -2.85 15.13
CA ARG A 18 1.20 -3.99 16.03
C ARG A 18 0.00 -4.91 15.90
N THR A 19 0.23 -6.21 15.93
CA THR A 19 -0.86 -7.19 16.05
C THR A 19 -1.55 -7.06 17.41
N ARG A 20 -2.69 -7.72 17.60
CA ARG A 20 -3.33 -7.82 18.93
C ARG A 20 -2.39 -8.43 19.98
N SER A 21 -1.47 -9.30 19.55
CA SER A 21 -0.44 -9.92 20.40
C SER A 21 0.85 -9.09 20.47
N ASN A 22 0.81 -7.80 20.09
CA ASN A 22 1.92 -6.85 20.16
C ASN A 22 3.15 -7.19 19.27
N VAL A 23 2.97 -8.02 18.23
CA VAL A 23 4.02 -8.31 17.24
C VAL A 23 4.16 -7.13 16.28
N THR A 24 5.39 -6.66 16.06
CA THR A 24 5.69 -5.48 15.24
C THR A 24 6.39 -5.78 13.92
N TYR A 25 6.82 -7.04 13.71
CA TYR A 25 7.63 -7.45 12.54
C TYR A 25 8.86 -6.54 12.34
N GLY A 26 9.57 -6.25 13.43
CA GLY A 26 10.77 -5.40 13.42
C GLY A 26 10.52 -3.90 13.24
N ARG A 27 9.26 -3.46 13.07
CA ARG A 27 8.95 -2.04 12.88
C ARG A 27 8.88 -1.27 14.20
N SER A 28 9.39 -0.04 14.20
CA SER A 28 9.25 0.92 15.29
C SER A 28 8.12 1.94 15.05
N HIS A 29 7.66 2.09 13.79
CA HIS A 29 6.68 3.08 13.37
C HIS A 29 5.74 2.58 12.26
N PRO A 30 4.55 3.19 12.07
CA PRO A 30 3.58 2.80 11.04
C PRO A 30 3.86 3.39 9.65
N TRP A 31 4.90 4.21 9.49
CA TRP A 31 5.23 4.83 8.19
C TRP A 31 5.80 3.81 7.22
N LEU A 32 5.34 3.85 5.97
CA LEU A 32 5.89 3.07 4.86
C LEU A 32 7.00 3.84 4.16
N THR A 33 8.07 3.17 3.76
CA THR A 33 9.07 3.76 2.87
C THR A 33 8.49 3.94 1.46
N MET A 34 9.17 4.70 0.59
CA MET A 34 8.78 4.80 -0.83
C MET A 34 8.79 3.43 -1.51
N GLU A 35 9.78 2.59 -1.21
CA GLU A 35 9.87 1.25 -1.78
C GLU A 35 8.70 0.36 -1.34
N GLU A 36 8.37 0.35 -0.05
CA GLU A 36 7.24 -0.41 0.49
C GLU A 36 5.91 0.07 -0.11
N PHE A 37 5.72 1.38 -0.23
CA PHE A 37 4.48 1.91 -0.77
C PHE A 37 4.34 1.66 -2.27
N THR A 38 5.41 1.80 -3.05
CA THR A 38 5.39 1.50 -4.49
C THR A 38 5.21 0.01 -4.78
N ASP A 39 5.68 -0.88 -3.88
CA ASP A 39 5.39 -2.31 -3.96
C ASP A 39 3.89 -2.62 -3.75
N ILE A 40 3.21 -1.94 -2.81
CA ILE A 40 1.75 -2.04 -2.66
C ILE A 40 1.03 -1.54 -3.92
N ILE A 41 1.46 -0.42 -4.51
CA ILE A 41 0.87 0.10 -5.76
C ILE A 41 1.10 -0.87 -6.92
N ASN A 42 2.27 -1.48 -7.03
CA ASN A 42 2.56 -2.50 -8.05
C ASN A 42 1.70 -3.76 -7.84
N ALA A 43 1.52 -4.23 -6.61
CA ALA A 43 0.60 -5.31 -6.28
C ALA A 43 -0.85 -4.97 -6.68
N LEU A 44 -1.26 -3.72 -6.50
CA LEU A 44 -2.60 -3.26 -6.89
C LEU A 44 -2.78 -3.18 -8.41
N LEU A 45 -1.73 -2.80 -9.16
CA LEU A 45 -1.72 -2.88 -10.62
C LEU A 45 -1.87 -4.32 -11.11
N ILE A 46 -1.16 -5.27 -10.48
CA ILE A 46 -1.29 -6.71 -10.77
C ILE A 46 -2.72 -7.17 -10.49
N TYR A 47 -3.25 -6.90 -9.30
CA TYR A 47 -4.61 -7.33 -8.94
C TYR A 47 -5.68 -6.80 -9.89
N LYS A 48 -5.56 -5.53 -10.31
CA LYS A 48 -6.47 -4.90 -11.29
C LYS A 48 -6.38 -5.54 -12.68
N GLY A 49 -5.19 -5.96 -13.11
CA GLY A 49 -4.96 -6.57 -14.41
C GLY A 49 -5.24 -8.08 -14.46
N ASN A 50 -4.96 -8.78 -13.36
CA ASN A 50 -5.21 -10.20 -13.15
C ASN A 50 -5.42 -10.48 -11.66
N SER A 51 -6.69 -10.55 -11.24
CA SER A 51 -7.04 -10.80 -9.85
C SER A 51 -6.67 -12.21 -9.36
N SER A 52 -6.41 -13.16 -10.27
CA SER A 52 -6.02 -14.52 -9.90
C SER A 52 -4.63 -14.58 -9.25
N ASP A 53 -3.75 -13.60 -9.53
CA ASP A 53 -2.40 -13.55 -8.96
C ASP A 53 -2.40 -13.07 -7.49
N VAL A 54 -3.56 -12.74 -6.92
CA VAL A 54 -3.71 -12.27 -5.53
C VAL A 54 -3.09 -13.21 -4.50
N THR A 55 -3.06 -14.51 -4.78
CA THR A 55 -2.46 -15.53 -3.91
C THR A 55 -0.96 -15.29 -3.65
N HIS A 56 -0.29 -14.59 -4.56
CA HIS A 56 1.13 -14.25 -4.46
C HIS A 56 1.41 -12.90 -3.79
N LEU A 57 0.38 -12.11 -3.47
CA LEU A 57 0.52 -10.71 -3.05
C LEU A 57 0.47 -10.50 -1.54
N SER A 58 0.61 -11.57 -0.74
CA SER A 58 0.73 -11.46 0.72
C SER A 58 1.97 -10.65 1.11
N PHE A 59 1.99 -10.07 2.31
CA PHE A 59 3.21 -9.44 2.85
C PHE A 59 4.30 -10.49 3.12
N LEU A 60 5.56 -10.07 3.07
CA LEU A 60 6.71 -10.99 3.05
C LEU A 60 6.82 -11.88 4.31
N ASP A 61 6.46 -11.36 5.49
CA ASP A 61 6.51 -12.10 6.75
C ASP A 61 5.18 -12.82 7.09
N SER A 62 4.29 -13.00 6.10
CA SER A 62 2.99 -13.67 6.30
C SER A 62 3.10 -15.17 6.56
N GLY A 63 4.22 -15.79 6.20
CA GLY A 63 4.40 -17.25 6.23
C GLY A 63 3.74 -17.98 5.06
N VAL A 64 3.14 -17.27 4.09
CA VAL A 64 2.60 -17.86 2.86
C VAL A 64 3.75 -18.18 1.91
N SER A 65 3.96 -19.47 1.61
CA SER A 65 5.13 -19.96 0.86
C SER A 65 5.23 -19.45 -0.58
N ASP A 66 4.11 -19.09 -1.19
CA ASP A 66 4.01 -18.66 -2.59
C ASP A 66 4.01 -17.13 -2.76
N THR A 67 4.41 -16.41 -1.71
CA THR A 67 4.48 -14.96 -1.71
C THR A 67 5.60 -14.46 -2.62
N TRP A 68 5.28 -13.57 -3.56
CA TRP A 68 6.27 -12.96 -4.42
C TRP A 68 7.14 -11.94 -3.69
N SER A 69 8.43 -11.95 -4.00
CA SER A 69 9.37 -10.90 -3.59
C SER A 69 8.98 -9.55 -4.20
N MET A 70 9.44 -8.45 -3.62
CA MET A 70 9.19 -7.11 -4.16
C MET A 70 9.73 -6.95 -5.59
N SER A 71 10.86 -7.59 -5.90
CA SER A 71 11.43 -7.62 -7.24
C SER A 71 10.51 -8.32 -8.24
N LYS A 72 9.90 -9.45 -7.84
CA LYS A 72 8.95 -10.18 -8.69
C LYS A 72 7.65 -9.39 -8.89
N VAL A 73 7.14 -8.74 -7.85
CA VAL A 73 5.98 -7.83 -7.96
C VAL A 73 6.28 -6.68 -8.91
N LYS A 74 7.48 -6.07 -8.87
CA LYS A 74 7.89 -5.04 -9.84
C LYS A 74 7.90 -5.58 -11.28
N GLU A 75 8.50 -6.76 -11.50
CA GLU A 75 8.53 -7.40 -12.82
C GLU A 75 7.13 -7.63 -13.38
N GLU A 76 6.25 -8.26 -12.58
CA GLU A 76 4.89 -8.62 -12.99
C GLU A 76 4.00 -7.39 -13.22
N ALA A 77 4.13 -6.34 -12.39
CA ALA A 77 3.42 -5.09 -12.58
C ALA A 77 3.76 -4.39 -13.91
N GLY A 78 4.91 -4.72 -14.52
CA GLY A 78 5.28 -4.28 -15.87
C GLY A 78 4.22 -4.59 -16.94
N LYS A 79 3.46 -5.67 -16.76
CA LYS A 79 2.37 -6.07 -17.68
C LYS A 79 1.14 -5.18 -17.57
N TYR A 80 1.01 -4.42 -16.47
CA TYR A 80 -0.21 -3.69 -16.09
C TYR A 80 0.05 -2.18 -15.91
N GLY A 81 1.05 -1.65 -16.60
CA GLY A 81 1.38 -0.21 -16.59
C GLY A 81 2.30 0.23 -15.45
N GLY A 82 2.95 -0.72 -14.77
CA GLY A 82 4.10 -0.50 -13.89
C GLY A 82 5.44 -0.80 -14.60
N PRO A 83 6.51 -1.13 -13.86
CA PRO A 83 6.63 -0.94 -12.42
C PRO A 83 6.62 0.54 -12.07
N VAL A 84 5.84 0.90 -11.06
CA VAL A 84 5.92 2.18 -10.37
C VAL A 84 7.12 2.12 -9.43
N THR A 85 7.96 3.15 -9.46
CA THR A 85 9.16 3.26 -8.62
C THR A 85 9.17 4.53 -7.78
N SER A 86 8.33 5.51 -8.13
CA SER A 86 8.19 6.74 -7.34
C SER A 86 6.78 7.31 -7.42
N ILE A 87 6.39 8.03 -6.37
CA ILE A 87 5.09 8.71 -6.25
C ILE A 87 5.32 10.18 -5.90
N SER A 88 4.79 11.06 -6.75
CA SER A 88 4.87 12.50 -6.62
C SER A 88 3.56 13.08 -6.10
N GLY A 89 3.62 14.30 -5.55
CA GLY A 89 2.44 14.98 -5.02
C GLY A 89 1.76 14.29 -3.83
N ASN A 90 0.58 14.78 -3.49
CA ASN A 90 -0.33 14.15 -2.54
C ASN A 90 -1.30 13.24 -3.30
N PRO A 91 -1.72 12.10 -2.74
CA PRO A 91 -2.79 11.31 -3.32
C PRO A 91 -4.11 12.09 -3.31
N ASP A 92 -4.89 11.95 -4.36
CA ASP A 92 -6.27 12.45 -4.37
C ASP A 92 -7.21 11.34 -3.93
N VAL A 93 -8.10 11.66 -2.99
CA VAL A 93 -9.07 10.71 -2.44
C VAL A 93 -10.46 11.25 -2.67
N VAL A 94 -11.32 10.44 -3.30
CA VAL A 94 -12.72 10.77 -3.56
C VAL A 94 -13.60 9.96 -2.62
N TYR A 95 -14.48 10.64 -1.91
CA TYR A 95 -15.42 10.04 -0.97
C TYR A 95 -16.80 9.85 -1.62
N SER A 96 -17.45 8.74 -1.31
CA SER A 96 -18.85 8.51 -1.64
C SER A 96 -19.77 9.25 -0.66
N ASN A 97 -20.97 9.59 -1.12
CA ASN A 97 -22.04 10.12 -0.27
C ASN A 97 -22.51 9.13 0.80
N ASP A 98 -22.24 7.82 0.61
CA ASP A 98 -22.61 6.76 1.56
C ASP A 98 -21.52 6.49 2.62
N GLY A 99 -20.52 7.38 2.75
CA GLY A 99 -19.56 7.33 3.86
C GLY A 99 -18.43 6.30 3.68
N TYR A 100 -17.96 6.09 2.45
CA TYR A 100 -16.77 5.27 2.15
C TYR A 100 -15.85 5.97 1.15
N THR A 101 -14.59 5.54 1.09
CA THR A 101 -13.65 6.01 0.08
C THR A 101 -13.96 5.34 -1.26
N ALA A 102 -14.41 6.11 -2.25
CA ALA A 102 -14.80 5.61 -3.55
C ALA A 102 -13.58 5.35 -4.44
N LYS A 103 -12.68 6.32 -4.54
CA LYS A 103 -11.51 6.24 -5.43
C LYS A 103 -10.27 6.86 -4.80
N VAL A 104 -9.12 6.36 -5.21
CA VAL A 104 -7.81 6.90 -4.86
C VAL A 104 -6.97 7.08 -6.12
N TYR A 105 -6.24 8.18 -6.17
CA TYR A 105 -5.38 8.55 -7.29
C TYR A 105 -3.96 8.80 -6.82
N PHE A 106 -3.00 8.34 -7.62
CA PHE A 106 -1.58 8.53 -7.37
C PHE A 106 -0.89 9.07 -8.60
N GLU A 107 -0.13 10.15 -8.45
CA GLU A 107 0.80 10.61 -9.47
C GLU A 107 2.11 9.81 -9.36
N THR A 108 2.51 9.14 -10.43
CA THR A 108 3.63 8.21 -10.43
C THR A 108 4.59 8.49 -11.59
N ASP A 109 5.78 7.87 -11.56
CA ASP A 109 6.71 7.85 -12.70
C ASP A 109 6.15 7.16 -13.96
N LYS A 110 4.99 6.49 -13.84
CA LYS A 110 4.23 5.84 -14.92
C LYS A 110 2.89 6.53 -15.19
N GLY A 111 2.80 7.82 -14.90
CA GLY A 111 1.59 8.63 -15.02
C GLY A 111 0.60 8.42 -13.88
N ARG A 112 -0.56 9.07 -13.96
CA ARG A 112 -1.60 8.97 -12.95
C ARG A 112 -2.22 7.58 -12.91
N LYS A 113 -2.27 6.98 -11.72
CA LYS A 113 -2.92 5.69 -11.46
C LYS A 113 -4.21 5.92 -10.68
N GLU A 114 -5.26 5.20 -11.07
CA GLU A 114 -6.59 5.27 -10.47
C GLU A 114 -7.03 3.88 -10.02
N PHE A 115 -7.53 3.82 -8.78
CA PHE A 115 -8.02 2.60 -8.15
C PHE A 115 -9.31 2.83 -7.37
N ASN A 116 -10.15 1.80 -7.27
CA ASN A 116 -11.27 1.78 -6.34
C ASN A 116 -10.74 1.75 -4.90
N GLY A 117 -11.43 2.44 -3.98
CA GLY A 117 -11.02 2.46 -2.58
C GLY A 117 -11.10 1.09 -1.90
N GLU A 118 -12.04 0.24 -2.30
CA GLU A 118 -12.17 -1.13 -1.79
C GLU A 118 -10.97 -2.00 -2.20
N ASP A 119 -10.64 -2.04 -3.50
CA ASP A 119 -9.47 -2.77 -4.03
C ASP A 119 -8.18 -2.28 -3.38
N PHE A 120 -8.03 -0.95 -3.25
CA PHE A 120 -6.87 -0.37 -2.57
C PHE A 120 -6.78 -0.84 -1.12
N LYS A 121 -7.87 -0.77 -0.35
CA LYS A 121 -7.90 -1.24 1.04
C LYS A 121 -7.56 -2.73 1.14
N TYR A 122 -8.12 -3.54 0.24
CA TYR A 122 -7.91 -4.98 0.22
C TYR A 122 -6.44 -5.33 -0.03
N ILE A 123 -5.85 -4.82 -1.11
CA ILE A 123 -4.44 -5.08 -1.44
C ILE A 123 -3.48 -4.43 -0.46
N PHE A 124 -3.79 -3.23 0.03
CA PHE A 124 -2.99 -2.60 1.09
C PHE A 124 -2.92 -3.50 2.32
N ASN A 125 -4.05 -4.03 2.78
CA ASN A 125 -4.07 -4.92 3.95
C ASN A 125 -3.42 -6.27 3.71
N LEU A 126 -3.37 -6.72 2.45
CA LEU A 126 -2.73 -7.97 2.07
C LEU A 126 -1.20 -7.84 1.99
N ARG A 127 -0.72 -6.75 1.39
CA ARG A 127 0.69 -6.57 1.02
C ARG A 127 1.50 -5.68 1.97
N ALA A 128 0.86 -4.75 2.70
CA ALA A 128 1.58 -3.84 3.56
C ALA A 128 2.40 -4.60 4.62
N PRO A 129 3.67 -4.23 4.84
CA PRO A 129 4.52 -4.91 5.81
C PRO A 129 4.06 -4.67 7.25
N GLY A 130 4.22 -5.69 8.08
CA GLY A 130 3.81 -5.68 9.47
C GLY A 130 2.28 -5.68 9.64
N ALA A 131 1.79 -5.34 10.83
CA ALA A 131 0.34 -5.31 11.09
C ALA A 131 -0.36 -4.04 10.54
N ILE A 132 0.32 -3.26 9.69
CA ILE A 132 -0.19 -2.01 9.13
C ILE A 132 -1.39 -2.32 8.25
N GLY A 133 -2.53 -1.70 8.56
CA GLY A 133 -3.73 -1.93 7.77
C GLY A 133 -4.80 -0.86 7.96
N ILE A 134 -5.59 -0.71 6.90
CA ILE A 134 -6.78 0.12 6.79
C ILE A 134 -7.97 -0.65 7.36
N LYS A 135 -8.56 -0.15 8.45
CA LYS A 135 -9.68 -0.82 9.14
C LYS A 135 -11.05 -0.31 8.66
N SER A 136 -11.17 1.00 8.48
CA SER A 136 -12.40 1.66 8.05
C SER A 136 -12.60 1.56 6.52
N SER A 137 -13.84 1.58 6.04
CA SER A 137 -14.18 1.80 4.63
C SER A 137 -13.98 3.26 4.20
N LEU A 138 -14.05 4.19 5.15
CA LEU A 138 -13.70 5.59 4.98
C LEU A 138 -12.27 5.83 5.46
N PHE A 139 -11.37 6.20 4.55
CA PHE A 139 -9.96 6.44 4.84
C PHE A 139 -9.38 7.56 3.98
N ASN A 140 -8.38 8.25 4.52
CA ASN A 140 -7.56 9.21 3.78
C ASN A 140 -6.13 8.68 3.62
N ILE A 141 -5.40 9.17 2.62
CA ILE A 141 -4.00 8.85 2.36
C ILE A 141 -3.25 10.17 2.23
N MET A 142 -2.23 10.39 3.05
CA MET A 142 -1.45 11.61 3.02
C MET A 142 0.03 11.33 2.87
N LYS A 143 0.69 12.18 2.07
CA LYS A 143 2.13 12.29 2.03
C LYS A 143 2.58 13.27 3.14
N LYS A 144 3.65 12.96 3.86
CA LYS A 144 4.28 13.85 4.84
C LYS A 144 5.00 15.01 4.15
#